data_AF-A0A523TF38-F1
#
_entry.id   AF-A0A523TF38-F1
#
_cell.length_a   1.000
_cell.length_b   1.000
_cell.length_c   1.000
_cell.angle_alpha   90.00
_cell.angle_beta   90.00
_cell.angle_gamma   90.00
#
_symmetry.space_group_name_H-M   'P 1'
#
loop_
_entity.id
_entity.type
_entity.pdbx_description
1 polymer ?
#
loop_
_entity_poly.entity_id
_entity_poly.type
_entity_poly.pdbx_seq_one_letter_code
_entity_poly.pdbx_strand_id
1 'polypeptide(L)'
;NNLISYLKYPMSAVHESIRLSNYTRRKVIPKIMIPTLIIQGKKDDRIDPAGYKTLLRLIPAEDKELVLLPNSQHIVSVGPDKKLLFESIHQYMKKRK
;
A
#
# COMPACT_ATOMS: atom_id res chain seq x y z
N ASN A 1 -18.47 6.99 -24.53
CA ASN A 1 -18.69 6.16 -23.33
C ASN A 1 -18.87 7.04 -22.11
N ASN A 2 -20.12 7.26 -21.70
CA ASN A 2 -20.47 8.02 -20.50
C ASN A 2 -20.03 7.25 -19.25
N LEU A 3 -18.90 7.65 -18.67
CA LEU A 3 -18.55 7.27 -17.31
C LEU A 3 -19.54 7.98 -16.39
N ILE A 4 -20.50 7.24 -15.82
CA ILE A 4 -21.39 7.78 -14.79
C ILE A 4 -20.52 8.12 -13.59
N SER A 5 -20.16 9.41 -13.47
CA SER A 5 -19.71 9.99 -12.21
C SER A 5 -20.87 9.90 -11.21
N TYR A 6 -20.56 9.50 -9.98
CA TYR A 6 -21.55 9.35 -8.91
C TYR A 6 -22.53 10.53 -8.85
N LEU A 7 -23.84 10.24 -8.85
CA LEU A 7 -24.92 11.23 -8.68
C LEU A 7 -24.84 11.96 -7.34
N LYS A 8 -24.16 11.36 -6.35
CA LYS A 8 -23.90 11.92 -5.02
C LYS A 8 -22.51 11.49 -4.56
N TYR A 9 -21.67 12.45 -4.20
CA TYR A 9 -20.37 12.15 -3.60
C TYR A 9 -20.56 11.53 -2.20
N PRO A 10 -19.96 10.36 -1.92
CA PRO A 10 -20.14 9.66 -0.65
C PRO A 10 -19.28 10.29 0.46
N MET A 11 -19.56 11.55 0.81
CA MET A 11 -18.73 12.35 1.72
C MET A 11 -18.55 11.71 3.10
N SER A 12 -19.56 11.01 3.63
CA SER A 12 -19.44 10.29 4.90
C SER A 12 -18.41 9.15 4.81
N ALA A 13 -18.38 8.41 3.70
CA ALA A 13 -17.40 7.35 3.50
C ALA A 13 -15.98 7.91 3.32
N VAL A 14 -15.85 9.05 2.64
CA VAL A 14 -14.58 9.77 2.53
C VAL A 14 -14.10 10.21 3.91
N HIS A 15 -14.97 10.78 4.74
CA HIS A 15 -14.66 11.20 6.09
C HIS A 15 -14.15 10.03 6.95
N GLU A 16 -14.88 8.92 6.98
CA GLU A 16 -14.47 7.73 7.75
C GLU A 16 -13.17 7.12 7.22
N SER A 17 -12.94 7.13 5.90
CA SER A 17 -11.68 6.65 5.30
C SER A 17 -10.47 7.48 5.75
N ILE A 18 -10.63 8.81 5.80
CA ILE A 18 -9.59 9.72 6.32
C ILE A 18 -9.37 9.49 7.82
N ARG A 19 -10.44 9.35 8.59
CA ARG A 19 -10.38 9.08 10.03
C ARG A 19 -9.65 7.76 10.33
N LEU A 20 -10.00 6.69 9.61
CA LEU A 20 -9.34 5.39 9.73
C LEU A 20 -7.86 5.48 9.34
N SER A 21 -7.54 6.11 8.21
CA SER A 21 -6.15 6.27 7.75
C SER A 21 -5.29 7.01 8.79
N ASN A 22 -5.83 8.07 9.38
CA ASN A 22 -5.16 8.84 10.43
C ASN A 22 -4.99 8.02 11.71
N TYR A 23 -6.00 7.27 12.13
CA TYR A 23 -5.92 6.37 13.28
C TYR A 23 -4.86 5.29 13.06
N THR A 24 -4.91 4.58 11.92
CA THR A 24 -3.95 3.55 11.55
C THR A 24 -2.53 4.10 11.56
N ARG A 25 -2.29 5.23 10.89
CA ARG A 25 -0.97 5.87 10.85
C ARG A 25 -0.41 6.22 12.23
N ARG A 26 -1.25 6.74 13.13
CA ARG A 26 -0.81 7.25 14.44
C ARG A 26 -0.77 6.19 15.53
N LYS A 27 -1.63 5.18 15.46
CA LYS A 27 -1.92 4.26 16.58
C LYS A 27 -1.63 2.80 16.28
N VAL A 28 -1.66 2.40 15.01
CA VAL A 28 -1.46 0.99 14.60
C VAL A 28 -0.06 0.78 14.04
N ILE A 29 0.35 1.59 13.05
CA ILE A 29 1.65 1.43 12.37
C ILE A 29 2.84 1.42 13.35
N PRO A 30 2.91 2.30 14.37
CA PRO A 30 4.03 2.29 15.33
C PRO A 30 4.10 1.05 16.23
N LYS A 31 3.15 0.11 16.14
CA LYS A 31 3.12 -1.13 16.92
C LYS A 31 3.54 -2.35 16.10
N ILE A 32 3.84 -2.18 14.81
CA ILE A 32 4.23 -3.28 13.91
C ILE A 32 5.72 -3.58 14.16
N MET A 33 5.97 -4.54 15.06
CA MET A 33 7.33 -4.98 15.44
C MET A 33 7.82 -6.20 14.63
N ILE A 34 6.93 -6.84 13.87
CA ILE A 34 7.22 -8.06 13.12
C ILE A 34 7.87 -7.75 11.76
N PRO A 35 8.61 -8.70 11.17
CA PRO A 35 9.09 -8.58 9.80
C PRO A 35 8.01 -8.09 8.85
N THR A 36 8.32 -7.05 8.06
CA THR A 36 7.34 -6.43 7.17
C THR A 36 7.86 -6.27 5.74
N LEU A 37 7.07 -6.74 4.76
CA LEU A 37 7.25 -6.43 3.34
C LEU A 37 6.32 -5.27 2.94
N ILE A 38 6.90 -4.18 2.44
CA ILE A 38 6.19 -3.02 1.88
C ILE A 38 6.26 -3.11 0.35
N ILE A 39 5.12 -2.99 -0.33
CA ILE A 39 5.06 -3.03 -1.80
C ILE A 39 4.28 -1.81 -2.31
N GLN A 40 4.82 -1.11 -3.31
CA GLN A 40 4.20 0.09 -3.88
C GLN A 40 4.34 0.12 -5.41
N GLY A 41 3.26 0.43 -6.12
CA GLY A 41 3.29 0.79 -7.53
C GLY A 41 3.93 2.16 -7.74
N LYS A 42 4.97 2.26 -8.60
CA LYS A 42 5.64 3.53 -8.88
C LYS A 42 4.78 4.50 -9.70
N LYS A 43 3.75 4.00 -10.37
CA LYS A 43 2.83 4.77 -11.20
C LYS A 43 1.44 4.89 -10.56
N ASP A 44 1.35 4.78 -9.23
CA ASP A 44 0.08 4.92 -8.52
C ASP A 44 -0.58 6.27 -8.87
N ASP A 45 -1.82 6.19 -9.32
CA ASP A 45 -2.64 7.30 -9.82
C ASP A 45 -3.73 7.72 -8.80
N ARG A 46 -3.80 7.05 -7.65
CA ARG A 46 -4.83 7.27 -6.62
C ARG A 46 -4.27 7.81 -5.31
N ILE A 47 -3.05 7.41 -4.96
CA ILE A 47 -2.34 7.90 -3.76
C ILE A 47 -0.93 8.37 -4.13
N ASP A 48 -0.27 9.09 -3.23
CA ASP A 48 1.13 9.49 -3.40
C ASP A 48 2.04 8.23 -3.54
N PRO A 49 2.71 8.02 -4.70
CA PRO A 49 3.62 6.90 -4.89
C PRO A 49 4.81 6.90 -3.92
N ALA A 50 5.11 8.01 -3.25
CA ALA A 50 6.12 8.08 -2.19
C ALA A 50 5.59 7.67 -0.80
N GLY A 51 4.33 7.24 -0.69
CA GLY A 51 3.69 6.80 0.56
C GLY A 51 4.47 5.71 1.30
N TYR A 52 5.19 4.83 0.57
CA TYR A 52 6.07 3.81 1.16
C TYR A 52 7.13 4.41 2.10
N LYS A 53 7.60 5.65 1.86
CA LYS A 53 8.57 6.33 2.75
C LYS A 53 7.99 6.56 4.14
N THR A 54 6.68 6.83 4.22
CA THR A 54 5.99 6.97 5.51
C THR A 54 5.94 5.63 6.24
N LEU A 55 5.68 4.53 5.54
CA LEU A 55 5.67 3.20 6.14
C LEU A 55 7.08 2.80 6.63
N LEU A 56 8.11 2.99 5.81
CA LEU A 56 9.51 2.72 6.20
C LEU A 56 9.93 3.48 7.45
N ARG A 57 9.51 4.75 7.57
CA ARG A 57 9.83 5.60 8.72
C ARG A 57 9.04 5.23 9.98
N LEU A 58 7.77 4.87 9.84
CA LEU A 58 6.87 4.70 10.99
C LEU A 58 6.79 3.28 11.52
N ILE A 59 7.12 2.27 10.72
CA ILE A 59 7.14 0.86 11.16
C ILE A 59 8.45 0.63 11.93
N PRO A 60 8.39 0.28 13.22
CA PRO A 60 9.59 0.11 14.05
C PRO A 60 10.31 -1.24 13.85
N ALA A 61 9.68 -2.23 13.19
CA ALA A 61 10.30 -3.52 12.92
C ALA A 61 11.72 -3.38 12.36
N GLU A 62 12.68 -4.14 12.87
CA GLU A 62 14.07 -4.11 12.38
C GLU A 62 14.17 -4.65 10.95
N ASP A 63 13.45 -5.75 10.70
CA ASP A 63 13.36 -6.40 9.40
C ASP A 63 12.24 -5.78 8.56
N LYS A 64 12.63 -4.90 7.62
CA LYS A 64 11.73 -4.29 6.63
C LYS A 64 12.30 -4.46 5.23
N GLU A 65 11.50 -5.01 4.32
CA GLU A 65 11.81 -5.09 2.90
C GLU A 65 10.89 -4.14 2.10
N LEU A 66 11.41 -3.51 1.04
CA LEU A 66 10.64 -2.67 0.12
C LEU A 66 10.72 -3.24 -1.30
N VAL A 67 9.58 -3.36 -1.97
CA VAL A 67 9.49 -3.68 -3.40
C VAL A 67 8.73 -2.57 -4.12
N LEU A 68 9.38 -1.96 -5.10
CA LEU A 68 8.76 -1.00 -5.99
C LEU A 68 8.41 -1.67 -7.31
N LEU A 69 7.15 -1.56 -7.73
CA LEU A 69 6.64 -2.11 -8.98
C LEU A 69 6.69 -1.01 -10.06
N PRO A 70 7.66 -1.06 -10.99
CA PRO A 70 8.00 0.09 -11.85
C PRO A 70 6.92 0.45 -12.86
N ASN A 71 6.08 -0.50 -13.26
CA ASN A 71 5.05 -0.33 -14.28
C ASN A 71 3.64 -0.32 -13.70
N SER A 72 3.47 -0.59 -12.41
CA SER A 72 2.15 -0.73 -11.80
C SER A 72 1.57 0.57 -11.25
N GLN A 73 0.26 0.74 -11.50
CA GLN A 73 -0.61 1.77 -10.89
C GLN A 73 -1.17 1.25 -9.55
N HIS A 74 -2.28 1.80 -9.08
CA HIS A 74 -2.83 1.52 -7.75
C HIS A 74 -3.21 0.04 -7.52
N ILE A 75 -3.91 -0.60 -8.47
CA ILE A 75 -4.35 -1.99 -8.32
C ILE A 75 -3.26 -2.95 -8.82
N VAL A 76 -2.22 -3.09 -8.01
CA VAL A 76 -0.98 -3.83 -8.38
C VAL A 76 -1.19 -5.33 -8.64
N SER A 77 -2.24 -5.94 -8.08
CA SER A 77 -2.52 -7.38 -8.18
C SER A 77 -2.91 -7.85 -9.58
N VAL A 78 -3.48 -6.97 -10.39
CA VAL A 78 -3.85 -7.22 -11.79
C VAL A 78 -3.01 -6.39 -12.78
N GLY A 79 -2.04 -5.65 -12.26
CA GLY A 79 -1.18 -4.77 -13.03
C GLY A 79 -0.09 -5.49 -13.83
N PRO A 80 0.69 -4.74 -14.63
CA PRO A 80 1.75 -5.28 -15.47
C PRO A 80 2.85 -5.99 -14.66
N ASP A 81 3.13 -5.56 -13.43
CA ASP A 81 4.15 -6.20 -12.58
C ASP A 81 3.58 -7.29 -11.66
N LYS A 82 2.36 -7.82 -11.92
CA LYS A 82 1.75 -8.86 -11.06
C LYS A 82 2.67 -10.05 -10.81
N LYS A 83 3.47 -10.46 -11.81
CA LYS A 83 4.44 -11.57 -11.66
C LYS A 83 5.53 -11.20 -10.66
N LEU A 84 6.07 -9.99 -10.74
CA LEU A 84 7.07 -9.48 -9.80
C LEU A 84 6.47 -9.36 -8.39
N LEU A 85 5.24 -8.88 -8.26
CA LEU A 85 4.50 -8.81 -7.00
C LEU A 85 4.43 -10.18 -6.32
N PHE A 86 3.89 -11.18 -7.01
CA PHE A 86 3.69 -12.51 -6.43
C PHE A 86 5.01 -13.24 -6.13
N GLU A 87 6.02 -13.09 -6.99
CA GLU A 87 7.35 -13.65 -6.73
C GLU A 87 7.98 -13.02 -5.49
N SER A 88 7.88 -11.70 -5.34
CA SER A 88 8.42 -10.99 -4.18
C SER A 88 7.77 -11.47 -2.87
N ILE A 89 6.45 -11.65 -2.87
CA ILE A 89 5.71 -12.21 -1.72
C ILE A 89 6.18 -13.64 -1.44
N HIS A 90 6.29 -14.49 -2.46
CA HIS A 90 6.73 -15.88 -2.31
C HIS A 90 8.14 -15.97 -1.69
N GLN A 91 9.09 -15.19 -2.20
CA GLN A 91 10.46 -15.16 -1.70
C GLN A 91 10.54 -14.61 -0.28
N TYR A 92 9.78 -13.54 0.01
CA TYR A 92 9.71 -12.99 1.36
C TYR A 92 9.23 -14.01 2.40
N MET A 93 8.20 -14.79 2.06
CA MET A 93 7.67 -15.85 2.91
C MET A 93 8.66 -17.02 3.06
N LYS A 94 9.36 -17.39 1.99
CA LYS A 94 10.36 -18.48 2.02
C LYS A 94 11.55 -18.19 2.94
N LYS A 95 12.03 -16.95 2.98
CA LYS A 95 13.15 -16.55 3.86
C LYS A 95 12.86 -16.70 5.36
N ARG A 96 11.58 -16.83 5.73
CA ARG A 96 11.09 -16.75 7.12
C ARG A 96 10.29 -18.01 7.52
N LYS A 97 10.57 -19.13 6.86
CA LYS A 97 10.11 -20.46 7.27
C LYS A 97 10.94 -20.99 8.43
#